data_AF-A0A3A4VKT8-F1
#
_entry.id   AF-A0A3A4VKT8-F1
#
_cell.length_a   1.000
_cell.length_b   1.000
_cell.length_c   1.000
_cell.angle_alpha   90.00
_cell.angle_beta   90.00
_cell.angle_gamma   90.00
#
_symmetry.space_group_name_H-M   'P 1'
#
loop_
_entity.id
_entity.type
_entity.pdbx_description
1 polymer ?
#
loop_
_entity_poly.entity_id
_entity_poly.type
_entity_poly.pdbx_seq_one_letter_code
_entity_poly.pdbx_strand_id
1 'polypeptide(L)'
;MVSCRAWIPITEKKLLKEEKTKAGKELLFDMLKRKYRLSFKKRPKFIISFNSPLFTLKIAKSDLLYNKYGFIVGKKVDKRAVVRNKLKRTVRGCIEDLFEEINTGHDFLFILKKEILNKPKEEVCLLIKNLFKKEGFIK
;
A
#
# COMPACT_ATOMS: atom_id res chain seq x y z
N MET A 1 -44.21 -24.70 22.86
CA MET A 1 -42.96 -24.54 23.64
C MET A 1 -42.07 -23.55 22.91
N VAL A 2 -41.47 -22.64 23.66
CA VAL A 2 -41.04 -21.29 23.27
C VAL A 2 -39.77 -21.32 22.43
N SER A 3 -39.82 -20.86 21.17
CA SER A 3 -38.60 -20.58 20.40
C SER A 3 -38.07 -19.21 20.81
N CYS A 4 -37.19 -19.22 21.81
CA CYS A 4 -36.44 -18.05 22.25
C CYS A 4 -35.63 -17.48 21.08
N ARG A 5 -36.13 -16.40 20.46
CA ARG A 5 -35.31 -15.52 19.62
C ARG A 5 -34.25 -14.89 20.52
N ALA A 6 -33.03 -15.41 20.46
CA ALA A 6 -31.89 -14.87 21.17
C ALA A 6 -31.72 -13.37 20.84
N TRP A 7 -31.89 -12.54 21.87
CA TRP A 7 -31.73 -11.09 21.79
C TRP A 7 -30.23 -10.77 21.82
N ILE A 8 -29.64 -10.58 20.65
CA ILE A 8 -28.22 -10.21 20.52
C ILE A 8 -28.03 -8.79 21.10
N PRO A 9 -27.12 -8.61 22.08
CA PRO A 9 -26.88 -7.32 22.73
C PRO A 9 -26.45 -6.25 21.71
N ILE A 10 -26.87 -5.01 21.94
CA ILE A 10 -26.65 -3.86 21.05
C ILE A 10 -25.16 -3.64 20.74
N THR A 11 -24.27 -4.08 21.64
CA THR A 11 -22.81 -4.04 21.49
C THR A 11 -22.28 -4.96 20.38
N GLU A 12 -22.81 -6.18 20.25
CA GLU A 12 -22.43 -7.14 19.19
C GLU A 12 -22.91 -6.68 17.82
N LYS A 13 -24.12 -6.08 17.75
CA LYS A 13 -24.62 -5.46 16.51
C LYS A 13 -23.77 -4.27 16.06
N LYS A 14 -23.13 -3.57 17.01
CA LYS A 14 -22.24 -2.43 16.72
C LYS A 14 -20.88 -2.89 16.18
N LEU A 15 -20.31 -3.95 16.76
CA LEU A 15 -19.09 -4.60 16.28
C LEU A 15 -19.25 -5.19 14.87
N LEU A 16 -20.35 -5.90 14.62
CA LEU A 16 -20.68 -6.41 13.28
C LEU A 16 -20.95 -5.30 12.25
N LYS A 17 -21.35 -4.11 12.69
CA LYS A 17 -21.55 -2.94 11.82
C LYS A 17 -20.21 -2.26 11.51
N GLU A 18 -19.30 -2.20 12.47
CA GLU A 18 -17.92 -1.68 12.30
C GLU A 18 -17.08 -2.59 11.39
N GLU A 19 -17.19 -3.91 11.53
CA GLU A 19 -16.55 -4.88 10.63
C GLU A 19 -17.09 -4.78 9.20
N LYS A 20 -18.41 -4.59 9.03
CA LYS A 20 -19.02 -4.40 7.71
C LYS A 20 -18.65 -3.07 7.04
N THR A 21 -18.37 -2.01 7.80
CA THR A 21 -17.80 -0.77 7.23
C THR A 21 -16.35 -0.89 6.79
N LYS A 22 -15.57 -1.82 7.37
CA LYS A 22 -14.20 -2.10 6.90
C LYS A 22 -14.22 -2.88 5.58
N ALA A 23 -15.04 -3.93 5.48
CA ALA A 23 -15.22 -4.70 4.24
C ALA A 23 -15.83 -3.86 3.08
N GLY A 24 -16.75 -2.92 3.39
CA GLY A 24 -17.36 -2.04 2.40
C GLY A 24 -16.44 -0.94 1.82
N LYS A 25 -15.29 -0.68 2.46
CA LYS A 25 -14.26 0.24 1.94
C LYS A 25 -13.26 -0.43 1.00
N GLU A 26 -13.19 -1.77 1.01
CA GLU A 26 -12.22 -2.55 0.20
C GLU A 26 -12.43 -2.44 -1.31
N LEU A 27 -13.57 -1.90 -1.77
CA LEU A 27 -13.92 -1.84 -3.19
C LEU A 27 -14.09 -0.42 -3.76
N LEU A 28 -13.82 0.64 -2.98
CA LEU A 28 -14.05 2.03 -3.42
C LEU A 28 -12.79 2.88 -3.63
N PHE A 29 -11.61 2.27 -3.55
CA PHE A 29 -10.34 2.89 -3.93
C PHE A 29 -9.64 2.11 -5.04
N ASP A 30 -10.35 1.75 -6.10
CA ASP A 30 -9.80 0.93 -7.21
C ASP A 30 -8.66 1.62 -7.99
N MET A 31 -8.34 2.88 -7.66
CA MET A 31 -7.17 3.54 -8.20
C MET A 31 -6.72 4.74 -7.34
N LEU A 32 -5.49 4.70 -6.81
CA LEU A 32 -4.87 5.87 -6.18
C LEU A 32 -4.96 7.08 -7.14
N LYS A 33 -5.58 8.15 -6.63
CA LYS A 33 -5.89 9.37 -7.39
C LYS A 33 -4.63 9.90 -8.06
N ARG A 34 -4.78 10.50 -9.25
CA ARG A 34 -3.66 10.97 -10.08
C ARG A 34 -2.69 11.90 -9.32
N LYS A 35 -3.20 12.70 -8.38
CA LYS A 35 -2.41 13.61 -7.54
C LYS A 35 -1.31 12.93 -6.72
N TYR A 36 -1.54 11.69 -6.28
CA TYR A 36 -0.58 10.93 -5.49
C TYR A 36 0.40 10.12 -6.34
N ARG A 37 0.41 10.28 -7.66
CA ARG A 37 1.35 9.56 -8.55
C ARG A 37 2.60 10.39 -8.74
N LEU A 38 3.77 9.79 -8.54
CA LEU A 38 5.03 10.44 -8.83
C LEU A 38 5.25 10.54 -10.35
N SER A 39 5.39 11.77 -10.85
CA SER A 39 5.73 12.05 -12.25
C SER A 39 7.24 12.09 -12.42
N PHE A 40 7.76 11.37 -13.42
CA PHE A 40 9.19 11.35 -13.71
C PHE A 40 9.72 12.57 -14.49
N LYS A 41 8.85 13.53 -14.84
CA LYS A 41 9.25 14.77 -15.53
C LYS A 41 10.29 15.57 -14.74
N LYS A 42 10.11 15.67 -13.42
CA LYS A 42 11.06 16.26 -12.48
C LYS A 42 11.46 15.15 -11.51
N ARG A 43 12.68 14.63 -11.64
CA ARG A 43 13.17 13.58 -10.74
C ARG A 43 13.46 14.22 -9.38
N PRO A 44 12.78 13.81 -8.29
CA PRO A 44 13.12 14.33 -6.98
C PRO A 44 14.50 13.84 -6.56
N LYS A 45 15.21 14.64 -5.74
CA LYS A 45 16.49 14.25 -5.17
C LYS A 45 16.22 13.29 -4.02
N PHE A 46 16.42 12.00 -4.26
CA PHE A 46 16.27 10.97 -3.24
C PHE A 46 17.41 11.08 -2.24
N ILE A 47 17.06 11.22 -0.96
CA ILE A 47 18.01 11.38 0.15
C ILE A 47 18.21 10.05 0.86
N ILE A 48 17.11 9.33 1.08
CA ILE A 48 17.11 8.09 1.85
C ILE A 48 16.82 6.93 0.90
N SER A 49 17.55 5.82 1.06
CA SER A 49 17.32 4.59 0.31
C SER A 49 17.37 3.37 1.20
N PHE A 50 16.35 2.52 1.09
CA PHE A 50 16.26 1.24 1.76
C PHE A 50 16.32 0.12 0.76
N ASN A 51 17.19 -0.85 1.02
CA ASN A 51 17.35 -2.00 0.16
C ASN A 51 16.78 -3.24 0.84
N SER A 52 15.73 -3.80 0.26
CA SER A 52 15.15 -5.09 0.65
C SER A 52 15.44 -6.12 -0.46
N PRO A 53 15.46 -7.43 -0.16
CA PRO A 53 15.55 -8.47 -1.18
C PRO A 53 14.45 -8.36 -2.25
N LEU A 54 13.24 -7.91 -1.89
CA LEU A 54 12.10 -7.84 -2.82
C LEU A 54 12.01 -6.53 -3.59
N PHE A 55 12.45 -5.41 -2.98
CA PHE A 55 12.36 -4.08 -3.56
C PHE A 55 13.41 -3.14 -2.98
N THR A 56 13.68 -2.05 -3.69
CA THR A 56 14.42 -0.90 -3.16
C THR A 56 13.46 0.27 -3.04
N LEU A 57 13.38 0.87 -1.85
CA LEU A 57 12.60 2.07 -1.60
C LEU A 57 13.54 3.27 -1.61
N LYS A 58 13.21 4.30 -2.38
CA LYS A 58 13.88 5.60 -2.32
C LYS A 58 12.88 6.65 -1.85
N ILE A 59 13.34 7.54 -0.97
CA ILE A 59 12.51 8.57 -0.36
C ILE A 59 13.15 9.94 -0.62
N ALA A 60 12.31 10.86 -1.06
CA ALA A 60 12.65 12.27 -1.15
C ALA A 60 11.69 13.08 -0.27
N LYS A 61 12.19 14.18 0.28
CA LYS A 61 11.36 15.14 0.98
C LYS A 61 10.55 15.94 -0.04
N SER A 62 9.28 16.18 0.26
CA SER A 62 8.34 16.91 -0.58
C SER A 62 7.67 17.98 0.28
N ASP A 63 7.59 19.22 -0.20
CA ASP A 63 6.93 20.32 0.53
C ASP A 63 5.40 20.29 0.39
N LEU A 64 4.85 19.16 -0.06
CA LEU A 64 3.43 18.97 -0.35
C LEU A 64 2.74 18.30 0.83
N LEU A 65 1.49 18.69 1.10
CA LEU A 65 0.61 18.07 2.10
C LEU A 65 0.13 16.66 1.73
N TYR A 66 0.74 16.04 0.73
CA TYR A 66 0.39 14.70 0.27
C TYR A 66 1.62 13.97 -0.24
N ASN A 67 1.55 12.64 -0.18
CA ASN A 67 2.61 11.78 -0.66
C ASN A 67 2.45 11.44 -2.14
N LYS A 68 3.58 11.30 -2.82
CA LYS A 68 3.62 10.79 -4.19
C LYS A 68 4.29 9.43 -4.22
N TYR A 69 3.72 8.51 -4.98
CA TYR A 69 4.20 7.15 -5.11
C TYR A 69 4.56 6.86 -6.57
N GLY A 70 5.79 6.40 -6.77
CA GLY A 70 6.31 5.91 -8.05
C GLY A 70 6.62 4.42 -7.97
N PHE A 71 6.29 3.68 -9.02
CA PHE A 71 6.58 2.25 -9.13
C PHE A 71 7.38 1.96 -10.40
N ILE A 72 8.60 1.46 -10.24
CA ILE A 72 9.48 1.05 -11.32
C ILE A 72 9.58 -0.48 -11.31
N VAL A 73 9.22 -1.09 -12.44
CA VAL A 73 9.41 -2.52 -12.69
C VAL A 73 10.15 -2.68 -14.00
N GLY A 74 11.43 -3.03 -13.91
CA GLY A 74 12.30 -3.19 -15.07
C GLY A 74 11.97 -4.46 -15.88
N LYS A 75 12.42 -4.50 -17.14
CA LYS A 75 12.30 -5.69 -18.02
C LYS A 75 13.04 -6.92 -17.45
N LYS A 76 14.03 -6.70 -16.58
CA LYS A 76 14.79 -7.76 -15.88
C LYS A 76 13.96 -8.56 -14.86
N VAL A 77 12.85 -8.01 -14.37
CA VAL A 77 11.94 -8.70 -13.46
C VAL A 77 11.15 -9.75 -14.23
N ASP A 78 10.45 -9.30 -15.27
CA ASP A 78 9.73 -10.18 -16.20
C ASP A 78 9.62 -9.49 -17.57
N LYS A 79 9.74 -10.28 -18.66
CA LYS A 79 9.59 -9.78 -20.04
C LYS A 79 8.13 -9.40 -20.33
N ARG A 80 7.16 -10.11 -19.75
CA ARG A 80 5.72 -9.96 -19.94
C ARG A 80 5.23 -8.68 -19.25
N ALA A 81 4.64 -7.78 -20.02
CA ALA A 81 4.10 -6.53 -19.49
C ALA A 81 2.95 -6.74 -18.50
N VAL A 82 2.14 -7.78 -18.71
CA VAL A 82 1.00 -8.14 -17.85
C VAL A 82 1.47 -8.45 -16.43
N VAL A 83 2.53 -9.25 -16.28
CA VAL A 83 3.12 -9.61 -14.99
C VAL A 83 3.66 -8.37 -14.27
N ARG A 84 4.41 -7.52 -14.96
CA ARG A 84 4.93 -6.27 -14.40
C ARG A 84 3.82 -5.31 -13.96
N ASN A 85 2.73 -5.22 -14.73
CA ASN A 85 1.59 -4.39 -14.39
C ASN A 85 0.79 -4.96 -13.22
N LYS A 86 0.65 -6.29 -13.14
CA LYS A 86 0.07 -6.97 -11.98
C LYS A 86 0.86 -6.63 -10.71
N LEU A 87 2.19 -6.74 -10.73
CA LEU A 87 3.04 -6.37 -9.59
C LEU A 87 2.83 -4.91 -9.15
N LYS A 88 2.80 -3.96 -10.10
CA LYS A 88 2.53 -2.56 -9.76
C LYS A 88 1.16 -2.38 -9.09
N ARG A 89 0.12 -3.08 -9.57
CA ARG A 89 -1.22 -3.03 -8.96
C ARG A 89 -1.23 -3.64 -7.57
N THR A 90 -0.56 -4.79 -7.38
CA THR A 90 -0.45 -5.46 -6.09
C THR A 90 0.20 -4.55 -5.03
N VAL A 91 1.38 -3.99 -5.34
CA VAL A 91 2.11 -3.11 -4.40
C VAL A 91 1.35 -1.81 -4.15
N ARG A 92 0.67 -1.28 -5.18
CA ARG A 92 -0.18 -0.10 -5.04
C ARG A 92 -1.33 -0.34 -4.06
N GLY A 93 -2.01 -1.49 -4.17
CA GLY A 93 -3.06 -1.87 -3.23
C GLY A 93 -2.57 -1.92 -1.79
N CYS A 94 -1.39 -2.54 -1.54
CA CYS A 94 -0.80 -2.56 -0.20
C CYS A 94 -0.56 -1.14 0.38
N ILE A 95 -0.23 -0.16 -0.46
CA ILE A 95 0.02 1.23 -0.03
C ILE A 95 -1.30 1.98 0.16
N GLU A 96 -2.31 1.69 -0.66
CA GLU A 96 -3.65 2.23 -0.50
C GLU A 96 -4.26 1.80 0.84
N ASP A 97 -4.06 0.54 1.24
CA ASP A 97 -4.48 0.01 2.55
C ASP A 97 -3.80 0.74 3.72
N LEU A 98 -2.59 1.25 3.52
CA LEU A 98 -1.82 1.99 4.53
C LEU A 98 -1.97 3.51 4.41
N PHE A 99 -2.76 4.01 3.47
CA PHE A 99 -2.73 5.42 3.07
C PHE A 99 -3.08 6.38 4.21
N GLU A 100 -3.98 5.99 5.11
CA GLU A 100 -4.39 6.80 6.28
C GLU A 100 -3.33 6.78 7.40
N GLU A 101 -2.52 5.73 7.49
CA GLU A 101 -1.48 5.55 8.52
C GLU A 101 -0.20 6.34 8.19
N ILE A 102 0.05 6.67 6.91
CA ILE A 102 1.34 7.20 6.45
C ILE A 102 1.44 8.73 6.64
N ASN A 103 2.57 9.18 7.20
CA ASN A 103 2.93 10.59 7.31
C ASN A 103 3.07 11.27 5.94
N THR A 104 2.52 12.48 5.82
CA THR A 104 2.55 13.28 4.58
C THR A 104 3.86 14.06 4.43
N GLY A 105 4.20 14.48 3.19
CA GLY A 105 5.40 15.28 2.91
C GLY A 105 6.56 14.48 2.30
N HIS A 106 6.26 13.31 1.74
CA HIS A 106 7.28 12.41 1.20
C HIS A 106 6.94 11.93 -0.21
N ASP A 107 7.96 11.89 -1.06
CA ASP A 107 7.92 11.27 -2.38
C ASP A 107 8.60 9.90 -2.28
N PHE A 108 7.84 8.83 -2.45
CA PHE A 108 8.29 7.44 -2.39
C PHE A 108 8.46 6.86 -3.78
N LEU A 109 9.60 6.23 -4.04
CA LEU A 109 9.89 5.50 -5.26
C LEU A 109 10.23 4.05 -4.95
N PHE A 110 9.37 3.14 -5.39
CA PHE A 110 9.56 1.71 -5.29
C PHE A 110 10.20 1.17 -6.57
N ILE A 111 11.34 0.49 -6.42
CA ILE A 111 12.00 -0.25 -7.49
C ILE A 111 11.83 -1.73 -7.16
N LEU A 112 10.94 -2.42 -7.86
CA LEU A 112 10.65 -3.82 -7.60
C LEU A 112 11.73 -4.71 -8.24
N LYS A 113 12.15 -5.76 -7.52
CA LYS A 113 13.13 -6.73 -7.98
C LYS A 113 12.45 -8.02 -8.44
N LYS A 114 13.22 -9.02 -8.87
CA LYS A 114 12.69 -10.25 -9.48
C LYS A 114 12.09 -11.19 -8.43
N GLU A 115 12.66 -11.16 -7.23
CA GLU A 115 12.36 -12.01 -6.09
C GLU A 115 10.91 -11.84 -5.60
N ILE A 116 10.29 -10.69 -5.85
CA ILE A 116 8.90 -10.40 -5.49
C ILE A 116 7.89 -11.32 -6.20
N LEU A 117 8.25 -11.92 -7.33
CA LEU A 117 7.37 -12.81 -8.09
C LEU A 117 7.08 -14.12 -7.34
N ASN A 118 7.99 -14.54 -6.47
CA ASN A 118 7.90 -15.79 -5.72
C ASN A 118 7.24 -15.61 -4.36
N LYS A 119 6.70 -14.42 -4.06
CA LYS A 119 6.16 -14.07 -2.76
C LYS A 119 4.66 -13.80 -2.83
N PRO A 120 3.88 -14.27 -1.84
CA PRO A 120 2.45 -13.98 -1.76
C PRO A 120 2.23 -12.48 -1.48
N LYS A 121 1.06 -11.96 -1.89
CA LYS A 121 0.73 -10.53 -1.75
C LYS A 121 0.81 -10.08 -0.29
N GLU A 122 0.30 -10.92 0.59
CA GLU A 122 0.18 -10.68 2.03
C GLU A 122 1.56 -10.44 2.66
N GLU A 123 2.55 -11.27 2.31
CA GLU A 123 3.95 -11.08 2.74
C GLU A 123 4.53 -9.76 2.25
N VAL A 124 4.25 -9.39 0.98
CA VAL A 124 4.74 -8.14 0.41
C VAL A 124 4.15 -6.93 1.15
N CYS A 125 2.83 -6.93 1.40
CA CYS A 125 2.18 -5.85 2.13
C CYS A 125 2.70 -5.74 3.57
N LEU A 126 2.88 -6.88 4.26
CA LEU A 126 3.42 -6.92 5.62
C LEU A 126 4.85 -6.36 5.69
N LEU A 127 5.71 -6.71 4.72
CA LEU A 127 7.07 -6.19 4.64
C LEU A 127 7.11 -4.67 4.43
N ILE A 128 6.21 -4.14 3.60
CA ILE A 128 6.08 -2.69 3.40
C ILE A 128 5.64 -2.01 4.71
N LYS A 129 4.62 -2.57 5.39
CA LYS A 129 4.13 -2.04 6.68
C LYS A 129 5.24 -2.02 7.74
N ASN A 130 5.98 -3.12 7.88
CA ASN A 130 7.08 -3.23 8.84
C ASN A 130 8.21 -2.25 8.54
N LEU A 131 8.56 -2.06 7.27
CA LEU A 131 9.56 -1.08 6.86
C LEU A 131 9.11 0.33 7.24
N PHE A 132 7.85 0.68 6.95
CA PHE A 132 7.32 2.00 7.25
C PHE A 132 7.23 2.27 8.75
N LYS A 133 6.88 1.26 9.55
CA LYS A 133 6.85 1.34 11.01
C LYS A 133 8.25 1.53 11.58
N LYS A 134 9.22 0.77 11.09
CA LYS A 134 10.62 0.84 11.53
C LYS A 134 11.22 2.23 11.30
N GLU A 135 10.90 2.84 10.17
CA GLU A 135 11.44 4.14 9.77
C GLU A 135 10.60 5.34 10.27
N GLY A 136 9.53 5.10 11.04
CA GLY A 136 8.70 6.16 11.61
C GLY A 136 7.81 6.90 10.60
N PHE A 137 7.51 6.28 9.45
CA PHE A 137 6.60 6.85 8.45
C PHE A 137 5.13 6.54 8.72
N ILE A 138 4.84 5.65 9.66
CA ILE A 138 3.48 5.39 10.18
C ILE A 138 3.28 6.20 11.46
N LYS A 139 2.10 6.80 11.60
CA LYS A 139 1.65 7.49 12.83
C LYS A 139 1.38 6.52 13.99
#